data_AF-A0A640MGA4-F1
#
_entry.id   AF-A0A640MGA4-F1
#
_cell.length_a   1.000
_cell.length_b   1.000
_cell.length_c   1.000
_cell.angle_alpha   90.00
_cell.angle_beta   90.00
_cell.angle_gamma   90.00
#
_symmetry.space_group_name_H-M   'P 1'
#
loop_
_entity.id
_entity.type
_entity.pdbx_description
1 polymer ?
#
loop_
_entity_poly.entity_id
_entity_poly.type
_entity_poly.pdbx_seq_one_letter_code
_entity_poly.pdbx_strand_id
1 'polypeptide(L)'
;MKHIKGMLVFIGLFILVGCAPDQEPTKQTTSGPQETKQVTVTNQTTSAVEKQAPTKNDELIANQLTFDSHEYTYEVVTGATQTTFGTTPPAKYTPEEKKKKMFWSNQPPLGLMTGNYYKNEGVFTGGNYGIVEIITEPETQRILNVEFTEFASDPYYDTRYSGVNKRLSDYPEFQASNTRTDDTLVTVVNGITYVEKQMRDENRVTGNFYTVRGSSTSAREGLMPLAAEMDTWLKEPSKETYIGYAEDLGNGLIARLQVITEEQKIKHVSYDEYFSDEQEKITETALRPFYRQSKYYSPGYNKQTNNSFIHFVDALTKAITTQQTLSVNEEQELQHPSFTTYQRLAEKISTFQNSLKE
;
A
#
# COMPACT_ATOMS: atom_id res chain seq x y z
N MET A 1 -93.11 -8.13 -14.59
CA MET A 1 -94.25 -7.26 -14.27
C MET A 1 -94.01 -6.63 -12.89
N LYS A 2 -94.00 -5.30 -12.81
CA LYS A 2 -94.26 -4.39 -11.66
C LYS A 2 -93.70 -4.82 -10.28
N HIS A 3 -92.84 -4.08 -9.60
CA HIS A 3 -93.03 -2.68 -9.17
C HIS A 3 -91.70 -2.00 -8.78
N ILE A 4 -91.69 -0.69 -8.99
CA ILE A 4 -90.69 0.31 -8.61
C ILE A 4 -91.02 0.84 -7.21
N LYS A 5 -90.02 1.13 -6.36
CA LYS A 5 -89.75 2.42 -5.65
C LYS A 5 -88.97 2.22 -4.35
N GLY A 6 -87.90 3.00 -4.19
CA GLY A 6 -87.18 3.13 -2.92
C GLY A 6 -85.82 3.81 -3.07
N MET A 7 -85.82 5.09 -3.44
CA MET A 7 -84.64 5.96 -3.54
C MET A 7 -84.18 6.38 -2.14
N LEU A 8 -82.89 6.21 -1.82
CA LEU A 8 -82.22 7.04 -0.83
C LEU A 8 -80.78 7.31 -1.28
N VAL A 9 -80.53 8.60 -1.52
CA VAL A 9 -79.29 9.18 -2.00
C VAL A 9 -78.40 9.44 -0.78
N PHE A 10 -77.16 8.95 -0.81
CA PHE A 10 -76.08 9.44 0.04
C PHE A 10 -74.91 9.84 -0.86
N ILE A 11 -74.63 11.15 -0.89
CA ILE A 11 -73.51 11.78 -1.57
C ILE A 11 -72.28 11.59 -0.69
N GLY A 12 -71.37 10.71 -1.11
CA GLY A 12 -70.05 10.52 -0.52
C GLY A 12 -68.99 11.16 -1.40
N LEU A 13 -68.30 12.15 -0.85
CA LEU A 13 -67.28 12.98 -1.48
C LEU A 13 -66.06 12.13 -1.90
N PHE A 14 -65.70 12.16 -3.18
CA PHE A 14 -64.43 11.61 -3.69
C PHE A 14 -63.27 12.53 -3.33
N ILE A 15 -62.24 11.99 -2.67
CA ILE A 15 -60.90 12.57 -2.69
C ILE A 15 -59.99 11.55 -3.39
N LEU A 16 -59.58 11.90 -4.61
CA LEU A 16 -58.53 11.24 -5.38
C LEU A 16 -57.17 11.80 -4.93
N VAL A 17 -56.27 10.94 -4.48
CA VAL A 17 -54.82 11.21 -4.47
C VAL A 17 -54.13 9.99 -5.05
N GLY A 18 -53.37 10.19 -6.14
CA GLY A 18 -52.65 9.15 -6.85
C GLY A 18 -51.13 9.23 -6.65
N CYS A 19 -50.49 8.08 -6.98
CA CYS A 19 -49.06 7.81 -7.25
C CYS A 19 -48.10 7.90 -6.04
N ALA A 20 -47.12 7.01 -5.80
CA ALA A 20 -46.29 6.15 -6.65
C ALA A 20 -45.67 4.96 -5.80
N PRO A 21 -44.88 4.02 -6.36
CA PRO A 21 -44.69 2.67 -5.83
C PRO A 21 -43.58 2.53 -4.76
N ASP A 22 -43.69 1.43 -4.02
CA ASP A 22 -42.87 0.97 -2.90
C ASP A 22 -41.35 1.18 -3.08
N GLN A 23 -40.74 1.88 -2.13
CA GLN A 23 -39.32 1.78 -1.84
C GLN A 23 -39.14 0.83 -0.66
N GLU A 24 -38.52 -0.32 -0.91
CA GLU A 24 -37.98 -1.17 0.15
C GLU A 24 -36.98 -0.35 1.00
N PRO A 25 -37.13 -0.33 2.34
CA PRO A 25 -36.12 0.28 3.18
C PRO A 25 -34.84 -0.54 3.12
N THR A 26 -33.77 0.13 2.72
CA THR A 26 -32.39 -0.34 2.70
C THR A 26 -32.08 -1.09 4.00
N LYS A 27 -31.62 -2.34 3.89
CA LYS A 27 -31.13 -3.13 5.02
C LYS A 27 -30.11 -2.30 5.81
N GLN A 28 -30.50 -1.82 6.98
CA GLN A 28 -29.57 -1.46 8.05
C GLN A 28 -28.85 -2.75 8.45
N THR A 29 -27.63 -2.93 7.95
CA THR A 29 -26.71 -3.92 8.51
C THR A 29 -26.47 -3.54 9.97
N THR A 30 -27.06 -4.30 10.87
CA THR A 30 -26.90 -4.15 12.32
C THR A 30 -25.45 -4.51 12.64
N SER A 31 -24.60 -3.50 12.80
CA SER A 31 -23.22 -3.68 13.27
C SER A 31 -23.26 -4.11 14.72
N GLY A 32 -22.72 -5.30 15.03
CA GLY A 32 -22.43 -5.70 16.40
C GLY A 32 -21.50 -4.68 17.10
N PRO A 33 -21.36 -4.77 18.44
CA PRO A 33 -20.53 -3.82 19.19
C PRO A 33 -19.10 -3.79 18.62
N GLN A 34 -18.69 -2.62 18.13
CA GLN A 34 -17.35 -2.39 17.60
C GLN A 34 -16.36 -2.38 18.76
N GLU A 35 -15.53 -3.41 18.86
CA GLU A 35 -14.46 -3.44 19.85
C GLU A 35 -13.44 -2.36 19.49
N THR A 36 -13.10 -1.52 20.47
CA THR A 36 -12.04 -0.52 20.34
C THR A 36 -10.99 -0.79 21.40
N LYS A 37 -9.73 -0.91 20.99
CA LYS A 37 -8.59 -1.18 21.88
C LYS A 37 -7.42 -0.29 21.51
N GLN A 38 -6.64 0.15 22.50
CA GLN A 38 -5.35 0.79 22.26
C GLN A 38 -4.25 -0.27 22.19
N VAL A 39 -3.40 -0.18 21.18
CA VAL A 39 -2.26 -1.08 20.97
C VAL A 39 -1.01 -0.29 20.64
N THR A 40 0.13 -0.76 21.15
CA THR A 40 1.45 -0.24 20.77
C THR A 40 2.17 -1.31 19.98
N VAL A 41 2.69 -0.95 18.81
CA VAL A 41 3.36 -1.88 17.90
C VAL A 41 4.63 -1.28 17.33
N THR A 42 5.63 -2.11 17.12
CA THR A 42 6.86 -1.83 16.37
C THR A 42 7.01 -2.90 15.30
N ASN A 43 7.55 -2.57 14.12
CA ASN A 43 7.99 -3.64 13.24
C ASN A 43 9.28 -4.24 13.78
N GLN A 44 9.37 -5.57 13.68
CA GLN A 44 10.55 -6.31 14.08
C GLN A 44 11.34 -6.68 12.83
N THR A 45 12.67 -6.57 12.94
CA THR A 45 13.60 -7.15 11.95
C THR A 45 13.37 -8.66 11.91
N THR A 46 13.22 -9.24 10.71
CA THR A 46 13.16 -10.69 10.57
C THR A 46 14.57 -11.26 10.69
N SER A 47 14.82 -12.04 11.74
CA SER A 47 16.03 -12.86 11.83
C SER A 47 15.71 -14.25 11.28
N ALA A 48 16.20 -14.57 10.08
CA ALA A 48 16.20 -15.94 9.61
C ALA A 48 17.26 -16.73 10.40
N VAL A 49 16.81 -17.48 11.42
CA VAL A 49 17.48 -18.60 12.10
C VAL A 49 18.80 -18.30 12.84
N GLU A 50 18.90 -18.79 14.09
CA GLU A 50 20.15 -19.05 14.81
C GLU A 50 21.03 -20.06 14.04
N LYS A 51 21.68 -19.64 12.95
CA LYS A 51 22.80 -20.37 12.36
C LYS A 51 23.90 -19.38 12.01
N GLN A 52 24.88 -19.41 12.90
CA GLN A 52 26.23 -18.84 12.81
C GLN A 52 26.34 -17.33 12.96
N ALA A 53 27.22 -16.96 13.90
CA ALA A 53 27.72 -15.61 14.07
C ALA A 53 28.38 -15.12 12.75
N PRO A 54 28.32 -13.82 12.44
CA PRO A 54 28.87 -13.27 11.22
C PRO A 54 30.37 -13.54 11.17
N THR A 55 30.80 -14.44 10.29
CA THR A 55 32.20 -14.53 9.88
C THR A 55 32.49 -13.35 8.96
N LYS A 56 33.65 -12.71 9.19
CA LYS A 56 34.16 -11.57 8.43
C LYS A 56 33.99 -11.77 6.91
N ASN A 57 32.94 -11.16 6.36
CA ASN A 57 32.77 -10.60 5.03
C ASN A 57 31.36 -10.00 5.00
N ASP A 58 31.14 -8.94 4.22
CA ASP A 58 29.82 -8.33 3.97
C ASP A 58 28.92 -9.28 3.16
N GLU A 59 28.63 -10.45 3.71
CA GLU A 59 27.85 -11.51 3.06
C GLU A 59 26.38 -11.12 3.10
N LEU A 60 25.75 -11.04 1.92
CA LEU A 60 24.32 -10.74 1.80
C LEU A 60 23.52 -11.94 2.31
N ILE A 61 22.97 -11.82 3.53
CA ILE A 61 22.13 -12.88 4.08
C ILE A 61 20.69 -12.68 3.61
N ALA A 62 20.19 -13.65 2.84
CA ALA A 62 18.81 -13.65 2.37
C ALA A 62 17.81 -13.64 3.52
N ASN A 63 16.74 -12.85 3.35
CA ASN A 63 15.57 -12.77 4.22
C ASN A 63 15.84 -12.28 5.66
N GLN A 64 17.02 -11.69 5.89
CA GLN A 64 17.28 -10.83 7.04
C GLN A 64 16.83 -9.40 6.74
N LEU A 65 15.54 -9.14 6.96
CA LEU A 65 14.90 -7.89 6.54
C LEU A 65 14.72 -6.94 7.72
N THR A 66 15.03 -5.67 7.49
CA THR A 66 14.76 -4.60 8.47
C THR A 66 13.60 -3.74 7.98
N PHE A 67 12.49 -3.77 8.73
CA PHE A 67 11.33 -2.92 8.52
C PHE A 67 11.47 -1.61 9.31
N ASP A 68 10.54 -0.67 9.13
CA ASP A 68 10.54 0.59 9.86
C ASP A 68 10.43 0.35 11.38
N SER A 69 11.34 0.95 12.14
CA SER A 69 11.48 0.71 13.58
C SER A 69 10.66 1.66 14.45
N HIS A 70 9.75 2.44 13.85
CA HIS A 70 8.94 3.38 14.59
C HIS A 70 7.96 2.65 15.53
N GLU A 71 7.80 3.17 16.74
CA GLU A 71 6.78 2.71 17.68
C GLU A 71 5.47 3.45 17.45
N TYR A 72 4.48 2.72 16.96
CA TYR A 72 3.15 3.25 16.72
C TYR A 72 2.24 2.95 17.91
N THR A 73 1.44 3.94 18.30
CA THR A 73 0.32 3.74 19.21
C THR A 73 -0.97 4.00 18.46
N TYR A 74 -1.80 2.97 18.31
CA TYR A 74 -3.05 3.02 17.56
C TYR A 74 -4.25 2.74 18.44
N GLU A 75 -5.36 3.42 18.14
CA GLU A 75 -6.69 2.92 18.45
C GLU A 75 -7.11 1.98 17.32
N VAL A 76 -7.36 0.71 17.63
CA VAL A 76 -7.74 -0.31 16.66
C VAL A 76 -9.16 -0.77 16.84
N VAL A 77 -9.77 -1.16 15.73
CA VAL A 77 -11.19 -1.53 15.64
C VAL A 77 -11.38 -2.79 14.81
N THR A 78 -12.41 -3.57 15.12
CA THR A 78 -12.79 -4.80 14.37
C THR A 78 -13.81 -4.57 13.25
N GLY A 79 -14.57 -3.48 13.30
CA GLY A 79 -15.55 -3.07 12.28
C GLY A 79 -15.25 -1.72 11.63
N ALA A 80 -15.87 -1.44 10.48
CA ALA A 80 -15.67 -0.21 9.71
C ALA A 80 -15.86 1.05 10.57
N THR A 81 -14.89 1.97 10.50
CA THR A 81 -15.01 3.22 11.24
C THR A 81 -16.10 4.09 10.62
N GLN A 82 -17.14 4.43 11.38
CA GLN A 82 -18.07 5.48 10.97
C GLN A 82 -17.38 6.84 11.12
N THR A 83 -16.89 7.40 10.02
CA THR A 83 -16.54 8.82 9.95
C THR A 83 -17.62 9.54 9.15
N THR A 84 -18.13 10.65 9.65
CA THR A 84 -19.02 11.54 8.89
C THR A 84 -18.22 12.27 7.82
N PHE A 85 -18.09 11.63 6.65
CA PHE A 85 -17.57 12.27 5.43
C PHE A 85 -18.34 13.58 5.16
N GLY A 86 -17.61 14.65 4.83
CA GLY A 86 -18.19 15.98 4.55
C GLY A 86 -18.23 16.95 5.74
N THR A 87 -17.60 16.61 6.87
CA THR A 87 -17.44 17.53 8.01
C THR A 87 -16.03 18.13 8.04
N THR A 88 -15.93 19.43 8.31
CA THR A 88 -14.66 20.15 8.52
C THR A 88 -14.62 20.63 9.97
N PRO A 89 -14.23 19.77 10.92
CA PRO A 89 -14.18 20.16 12.33
C PRO A 89 -13.14 21.28 12.54
N PRO A 90 -13.29 22.09 13.60
CA PRO A 90 -12.26 23.05 14.00
C PRO A 90 -10.92 22.33 14.23
N ALA A 91 -9.82 22.96 13.81
CA ALA A 91 -8.47 22.43 14.02
C ALA A 91 -8.18 22.31 15.52
N LYS A 92 -7.66 21.16 15.95
CA LYS A 92 -7.18 20.91 17.32
C LYS A 92 -5.71 21.21 17.50
N TYR A 93 -4.95 21.22 16.40
CA TYR A 93 -3.50 21.42 16.39
C TYR A 93 -3.11 22.44 15.32
N THR A 94 -2.02 23.16 15.58
CA THR A 94 -1.30 23.86 14.51
C THR A 94 -0.66 22.85 13.54
N PRO A 95 -0.34 23.25 12.28
CA PRO A 95 0.37 22.39 11.35
C PRO A 95 1.67 21.81 11.93
N GLU A 96 2.44 22.61 12.66
CA GLU A 96 3.72 22.23 13.27
C GLU A 96 3.53 21.22 14.41
N GLU A 97 2.53 21.40 15.27
CA GLU A 97 2.20 20.44 16.32
C GLU A 97 1.71 19.13 15.74
N LYS A 98 0.86 19.18 14.71
CA LYS A 98 0.31 17.99 14.06
C LYS A 98 1.39 17.17 13.37
N LYS A 99 2.32 17.84 12.66
CA LYS A 99 3.47 17.19 12.02
C LYS A 99 4.33 16.41 13.02
N LYS A 100 4.51 16.92 14.25
CA LYS A 100 5.25 16.23 15.32
C LYS A 100 4.50 15.03 15.92
N LYS A 101 3.17 15.03 15.83
CA LYS A 101 2.30 13.98 16.38
C LYS A 101 2.03 12.85 15.40
N MET A 102 2.20 13.08 14.10
CA MET A 102 1.89 12.11 13.06
C MET A 102 3.14 11.49 12.46
N PHE A 103 3.13 10.17 12.35
CA PHE A 103 4.17 9.41 11.68
C PHE A 103 3.55 8.28 10.85
N TRP A 104 4.10 8.08 9.66
CA TRP A 104 3.88 6.89 8.83
C TRP A 104 5.15 6.67 8.02
N SER A 105 5.42 5.42 7.69
CA SER A 105 6.53 5.03 6.84
C SER A 105 6.02 4.40 5.56
N ASN A 106 6.65 4.79 4.44
CA ASN A 106 6.48 4.16 3.14
C ASN A 106 7.75 3.43 2.70
N GLN A 107 8.72 3.25 3.60
CA GLN A 107 10.00 2.65 3.26
C GLN A 107 9.81 1.15 2.98
N PRO A 108 10.47 0.62 1.94
CA PRO A 108 10.52 -0.82 1.72
C PRO A 108 11.36 -1.49 2.82
N PRO A 109 11.15 -2.80 3.08
CA PRO A 109 12.04 -3.54 3.96
C PRO A 109 13.47 -3.53 3.40
N LEU A 110 14.44 -3.12 4.23
CA LEU A 110 15.86 -3.10 3.87
C LEU A 110 16.44 -4.51 3.91
N GLY A 111 17.44 -4.76 3.06
CA GLY A 111 18.12 -6.04 2.93
C GLY A 111 17.71 -6.80 1.67
N LEU A 112 18.24 -8.02 1.55
CA LEU A 112 17.96 -8.94 0.46
C LEU A 112 16.76 -9.82 0.81
N MET A 113 15.73 -9.79 -0.03
CA MET A 113 14.54 -10.63 0.09
C MET A 113 14.44 -11.56 -1.12
N THR A 114 14.22 -12.85 -0.88
CA THR A 114 13.97 -13.83 -1.94
C THR A 114 12.95 -14.87 -1.50
N GLY A 115 12.09 -15.29 -2.44
CA GLY A 115 11.04 -16.27 -2.16
C GLY A 115 10.12 -16.54 -3.34
N ASN A 116 9.03 -17.26 -3.08
CA ASN A 116 7.93 -17.40 -4.02
C ASN A 116 7.17 -16.08 -4.11
N TYR A 117 6.71 -15.72 -5.30
CA TYR A 117 5.98 -14.48 -5.55
C TYR A 117 4.52 -14.75 -5.90
N TYR A 118 3.62 -14.00 -5.29
CA TYR A 118 2.19 -14.04 -5.57
C TYR A 118 1.66 -12.61 -5.72
N LYS A 119 0.79 -12.39 -6.70
CA LYS A 119 0.16 -11.10 -6.97
C LYS A 119 -1.33 -11.28 -7.17
N ASN A 120 -2.13 -10.46 -6.49
CA ASN A 120 -3.56 -10.26 -6.81
C ASN A 120 -3.83 -8.76 -6.99
N GLU A 121 -4.79 -8.41 -7.85
CA GLU A 121 -5.15 -7.03 -8.10
C GLU A 121 -6.61 -6.89 -8.52
N GLY A 122 -7.23 -5.76 -8.18
CA GLY A 122 -8.64 -5.55 -8.48
C GLY A 122 -9.18 -4.18 -8.08
N VAL A 123 -10.33 -3.85 -8.66
CA VAL A 123 -11.09 -2.64 -8.29
C VAL A 123 -11.93 -2.94 -7.04
N PHE A 124 -11.93 -2.00 -6.10
CA PHE A 124 -12.72 -2.09 -4.88
C PHE A 124 -13.49 -0.80 -4.60
N THR A 125 -14.14 -0.74 -3.42
CA THR A 125 -15.05 0.33 -3.00
C THR A 125 -14.60 1.73 -3.42
N GLY A 126 -15.52 2.47 -4.05
CA GLY A 126 -15.25 3.82 -4.55
C GLY A 126 -14.47 3.88 -5.87
N GLY A 127 -14.26 2.75 -6.56
CA GLY A 127 -13.54 2.69 -7.83
C GLY A 127 -12.02 2.77 -7.70
N ASN A 128 -11.49 2.60 -6.48
CA ASN A 128 -10.05 2.54 -6.25
C ASN A 128 -9.50 1.19 -6.77
N TYR A 129 -8.24 1.15 -7.17
CA TYR A 129 -7.58 -0.05 -7.66
C TYR A 129 -6.50 -0.49 -6.68
N GLY A 130 -6.53 -1.75 -6.27
CA GLY A 130 -5.60 -2.32 -5.30
C GLY A 130 -4.73 -3.40 -5.93
N ILE A 131 -3.47 -3.47 -5.52
CA ILE A 131 -2.52 -4.55 -5.85
C ILE A 131 -1.98 -5.10 -4.52
N VAL A 132 -2.12 -6.40 -4.29
CA VAL A 132 -1.53 -7.13 -3.18
C VAL A 132 -0.41 -8.02 -3.71
N GLU A 133 0.80 -7.85 -3.18
CA GLU A 133 1.96 -8.68 -3.46
C GLU A 133 2.40 -9.40 -2.19
N ILE A 134 2.62 -10.70 -2.30
CA ILE A 134 3.05 -11.55 -1.17
C ILE A 134 4.29 -12.32 -1.58
N ILE A 135 5.28 -12.29 -0.69
CA ILE A 135 6.50 -13.07 -0.82
C ILE A 135 6.54 -14.10 0.31
N THR A 136 6.76 -15.36 -0.02
CA THR A 136 6.88 -16.45 0.97
C THR A 136 8.21 -17.18 0.86
N GLU A 137 8.66 -17.77 1.97
CA GLU A 137 9.81 -18.68 1.96
C GLU A 137 9.51 -19.91 1.07
N PRO A 138 10.42 -20.31 0.17
CA PRO A 138 10.18 -21.45 -0.72
C PRO A 138 9.88 -22.76 0.00
N GLU A 139 10.58 -23.03 1.11
CA GLU A 139 10.54 -24.31 1.83
C GLU A 139 9.38 -24.42 2.82
N THR A 140 9.03 -23.31 3.49
CA THR A 140 8.08 -23.32 4.62
C THR A 140 6.75 -22.65 4.27
N GLN A 141 6.68 -21.94 3.15
CA GLN A 141 5.58 -21.03 2.80
C GLN A 141 5.29 -19.94 3.84
N ARG A 142 6.24 -19.68 4.76
CA ARG A 142 6.13 -18.58 5.71
C ARG A 142 6.12 -17.26 4.95
N ILE A 143 5.15 -16.40 5.25
CA ILE A 143 5.04 -15.06 4.69
C ILE A 143 6.25 -14.24 5.16
N LEU A 144 7.05 -13.80 4.18
CA LEU A 144 8.20 -12.91 4.37
C LEU A 144 7.75 -11.46 4.31
N ASN A 145 6.94 -11.14 3.30
CA ASN A 145 6.42 -9.80 3.10
C ASN A 145 5.02 -9.81 2.50
N VAL A 146 4.25 -8.77 2.84
CA VAL A 146 2.97 -8.42 2.24
C VAL A 146 3.04 -6.94 1.93
N GLU A 147 2.74 -6.56 0.70
CA GLU A 147 2.74 -5.17 0.27
C GLU A 147 1.45 -4.87 -0.50
N PHE A 148 0.74 -3.84 -0.06
CA PHE A 148 -0.45 -3.33 -0.73
C PHE A 148 -0.16 -1.96 -1.34
N THR A 149 -0.48 -1.85 -2.62
CA THR A 149 -0.49 -0.60 -3.35
C THR A 149 -1.93 -0.24 -3.72
N GLU A 150 -2.34 0.98 -3.35
CA GLU A 150 -3.64 1.52 -3.71
C GLU A 150 -3.49 2.70 -4.66
N PHE A 151 -4.20 2.65 -5.79
CA PHE A 151 -4.44 3.78 -6.67
C PHE A 151 -5.83 4.34 -6.43
N ALA A 152 -5.93 5.66 -6.33
CA ALA A 152 -7.19 6.35 -6.29
C ALA A 152 -8.01 6.12 -7.58
N SER A 153 -9.33 6.17 -7.47
CA SER A 153 -10.21 6.09 -8.64
C SER A 153 -9.88 7.17 -9.67
N ASP A 154 -10.20 6.90 -10.93
CA ASP A 154 -10.11 7.89 -12.00
C ASP A 154 -11.51 8.02 -12.67
N PRO A 155 -12.25 9.12 -12.43
CA PRO A 155 -11.84 10.31 -11.67
C PRO A 155 -11.89 10.12 -10.14
N TYR A 156 -11.11 10.92 -9.41
CA TYR A 156 -11.19 11.08 -7.95
C TYR A 156 -11.86 12.42 -7.60
N TYR A 157 -12.43 12.54 -6.40
CA TYR A 157 -13.13 13.77 -5.99
C TYR A 157 -12.20 15.00 -5.95
N ASP A 158 -10.93 14.78 -5.60
CA ASP A 158 -9.87 15.77 -5.77
C ASP A 158 -9.06 15.33 -6.98
N THR A 159 -9.23 16.05 -8.08
CA THR A 159 -8.68 15.69 -9.39
C THR A 159 -7.16 15.62 -9.41
N ARG A 160 -6.48 16.23 -8.43
CA ARG A 160 -5.03 16.10 -8.26
C ARG A 160 -4.60 14.67 -7.96
N TYR A 161 -5.50 13.87 -7.39
CA TYR A 161 -5.25 12.50 -6.98
C TYR A 161 -5.96 11.47 -7.85
N SER A 162 -6.58 11.83 -8.98
CA SER A 162 -7.15 10.85 -9.91
C SER A 162 -6.08 9.87 -10.40
N GLY A 163 -6.30 8.57 -10.20
CA GLY A 163 -5.35 7.52 -10.61
C GLY A 163 -4.00 7.54 -9.87
N VAL A 164 -3.83 8.36 -8.83
CA VAL A 164 -2.55 8.50 -8.12
C VAL A 164 -2.38 7.37 -7.10
N ASN A 165 -1.15 6.85 -6.98
CA ASN A 165 -0.76 5.93 -5.92
C ASN A 165 -0.87 6.63 -4.55
N LYS A 166 -1.79 6.19 -3.70
CA LYS A 166 -2.07 6.83 -2.41
C LYS A 166 -1.00 6.59 -1.35
N ARG A 167 -0.26 5.48 -1.44
CA ARG A 167 0.79 5.14 -0.48
C ARG A 167 2.05 5.95 -0.77
N LEU A 168 2.50 5.93 -2.02
CA LEU A 168 3.83 6.40 -2.43
C LEU A 168 3.88 7.85 -2.94
N SER A 169 2.75 8.56 -2.94
CA SER A 169 2.65 10.00 -3.27
C SER A 169 2.52 10.88 -2.03
N ASP A 170 2.26 12.18 -2.23
CA ASP A 170 1.91 13.15 -1.20
C ASP A 170 0.46 13.01 -0.68
N TYR A 171 -0.32 12.03 -1.14
CA TYR A 171 -1.69 11.81 -0.67
C TYR A 171 -1.79 11.65 0.87
N PRO A 172 -0.89 10.93 1.57
CA PRO A 172 -0.92 10.84 3.04
C PRO A 172 -0.67 12.20 3.71
N GLU A 173 0.17 13.05 3.13
CA GLU A 173 0.38 14.43 3.60
C GLU A 173 -0.89 15.27 3.42
N PHE A 174 -1.59 15.11 2.29
CA PHE A 174 -2.90 15.71 2.10
C PHE A 174 -3.91 15.25 3.16
N GLN A 175 -3.95 13.95 3.50
CA GLN A 175 -4.78 13.47 4.59
C GLN A 175 -4.36 14.03 5.95
N ALA A 176 -3.06 14.13 6.22
CA ALA A 176 -2.51 14.71 7.43
C ALA A 176 -2.83 16.20 7.55
N SER A 177 -2.94 16.95 6.45
CA SER A 177 -3.32 18.37 6.50
C SER A 177 -4.77 18.62 6.89
N ASN A 178 -5.66 17.62 6.78
CA ASN A 178 -7.10 17.79 7.02
C ASN A 178 -7.43 17.71 8.53
N THR A 179 -8.23 18.65 9.05
CA THR A 179 -8.61 18.72 10.48
C THR A 179 -9.35 17.49 10.98
N ARG A 180 -10.02 16.73 10.10
CA ARG A 180 -10.64 15.43 10.47
C ARG A 180 -9.64 14.42 11.04
N THR A 181 -8.38 14.52 10.63
CA THR A 181 -7.29 13.64 11.06
C THR A 181 -6.74 14.04 12.44
N ASP A 182 -7.17 15.18 13.01
CA ASP A 182 -6.75 15.59 14.36
C ASP A 182 -7.24 14.63 15.45
N ASP A 183 -8.32 13.89 15.18
CA ASP A 183 -8.93 12.97 16.15
C ASP A 183 -8.21 11.63 16.23
N THR A 184 -7.55 11.22 15.15
CA THR A 184 -7.00 9.87 15.02
C THR A 184 -5.50 9.89 14.74
N LEU A 185 -4.96 10.97 14.18
CA LEU A 185 -3.54 11.17 13.88
C LEU A 185 -2.95 10.09 12.96
N VAL A 186 -3.76 9.54 12.06
CA VAL A 186 -3.39 8.44 11.16
C VAL A 186 -3.78 8.72 9.72
N THR A 187 -3.02 8.18 8.78
CA THR A 187 -3.27 8.23 7.33
C THR A 187 -3.58 6.83 6.79
N VAL A 188 -3.97 6.76 5.52
CA VAL A 188 -4.20 5.51 4.77
C VAL A 188 -3.05 4.52 4.93
N VAL A 189 -1.81 5.02 4.95
CA VAL A 189 -0.60 4.21 5.09
C VAL A 189 -0.58 3.47 6.43
N ASN A 190 -0.89 4.14 7.54
CA ASN A 190 -0.95 3.51 8.86
C ASN A 190 -1.94 2.33 8.90
N GLY A 191 -3.10 2.51 8.25
CA GLY A 191 -4.13 1.47 8.18
C GLY A 191 -3.68 0.25 7.39
N ILE A 192 -3.04 0.48 6.26
CA ILE A 192 -2.51 -0.56 5.36
C ILE A 192 -1.37 -1.32 6.04
N THR A 193 -0.32 -0.62 6.47
CA THR A 193 0.90 -1.26 7.00
C THR A 193 0.64 -2.01 8.30
N TYR A 194 -0.35 -1.58 9.09
CA TYR A 194 -0.77 -2.32 10.29
C TYR A 194 -1.40 -3.68 9.97
N VAL A 195 -2.15 -3.80 8.87
CA VAL A 195 -2.71 -5.10 8.45
C VAL A 195 -1.64 -5.96 7.76
N GLU A 196 -0.79 -5.38 6.92
CA GLU A 196 0.36 -6.09 6.35
C GLU A 196 1.22 -6.73 7.44
N LYS A 197 1.48 -6.00 8.53
CA LYS A 197 2.21 -6.51 9.69
C LYS A 197 1.51 -7.70 10.34
N GLN A 198 0.20 -7.59 10.62
CA GLN A 198 -0.55 -8.72 11.19
C GLN A 198 -0.51 -9.94 10.28
N MET A 199 -0.62 -9.78 8.95
CA MET A 199 -0.53 -10.89 8.01
C MET A 199 0.83 -11.60 8.06
N ARG A 200 1.92 -10.83 8.17
CA ARG A 200 3.28 -11.36 8.35
C ARG A 200 3.44 -12.07 9.70
N ASP A 201 3.09 -11.39 10.80
CA ASP A 201 3.29 -11.89 12.16
C ASP A 201 2.47 -13.16 12.44
N GLU A 202 1.21 -13.17 11.98
CA GLU A 202 0.28 -14.28 12.20
C GLU A 202 0.36 -15.34 11.10
N ASN A 203 1.19 -15.11 10.08
CA ASN A 203 1.40 -15.99 8.94
C ASN A 203 0.09 -16.46 8.27
N ARG A 204 -0.84 -15.51 8.05
CA ARG A 204 -2.15 -15.76 7.42
C ARG A 204 -2.61 -14.54 6.62
N VAL A 205 -3.45 -14.77 5.61
CA VAL A 205 -4.05 -13.69 4.78
C VAL A 205 -5.58 -13.63 4.90
N THR A 206 -6.19 -14.61 5.53
CA THR A 206 -7.63 -14.70 5.77
C THR A 206 -7.96 -14.53 7.24
N GLY A 207 -9.23 -14.21 7.52
CA GLY A 207 -9.77 -14.06 8.87
C GLY A 207 -9.89 -12.60 9.31
N ASN A 208 -10.19 -12.42 10.59
CA ASN A 208 -10.40 -11.09 11.15
C ASN A 208 -9.06 -10.44 11.48
N PHE A 209 -8.82 -9.26 10.94
CA PHE A 209 -7.70 -8.39 11.31
C PHE A 209 -8.22 -7.13 11.99
N TYR A 210 -7.46 -6.63 12.95
CA TYR A 210 -7.70 -5.30 13.49
C TYR A 210 -7.26 -4.26 12.45
N THR A 211 -7.97 -3.14 12.39
CA THR A 211 -7.54 -1.99 11.58
C THR A 211 -7.44 -0.75 12.43
N VAL A 212 -6.66 0.22 11.98
CA VAL A 212 -6.51 1.51 12.65
C VAL A 212 -7.77 2.38 12.48
N ARG A 213 -8.29 2.90 13.60
CA ARG A 213 -9.46 3.80 13.63
C ARG A 213 -9.18 5.05 12.80
N GLY A 214 -10.10 5.41 11.91
CA GLY A 214 -9.97 6.57 11.02
C GLY A 214 -9.19 6.30 9.73
N SER A 215 -8.59 5.12 9.60
CA SER A 215 -7.85 4.69 8.41
C SER A 215 -8.15 3.22 8.07
N SER A 216 -9.43 2.86 8.05
CA SER A 216 -9.82 1.45 7.91
C SER A 216 -10.27 1.03 6.52
N THR A 217 -10.75 1.96 5.70
CA THR A 217 -11.48 1.61 4.47
C THR A 217 -10.59 0.89 3.46
N SER A 218 -9.42 1.44 3.14
CA SER A 218 -8.48 0.81 2.21
C SER A 218 -8.02 -0.58 2.66
N ALA A 219 -7.79 -0.74 3.97
CA ALA A 219 -7.41 -2.02 4.54
C ALA A 219 -8.55 -3.05 4.46
N ARG A 220 -9.78 -2.67 4.86
CA ARG A 220 -10.94 -3.56 4.91
C ARG A 220 -11.54 -3.92 3.57
N GLU A 221 -11.58 -2.95 2.67
CA GLU A 221 -12.29 -3.07 1.40
C GLU A 221 -11.35 -3.41 0.25
N GLY A 222 -10.05 -3.09 0.37
CA GLY A 222 -9.04 -3.35 -0.64
C GLY A 222 -8.10 -4.49 -0.25
N LEU A 223 -7.19 -4.25 0.70
CA LEU A 223 -6.15 -5.21 1.09
C LEU A 223 -6.73 -6.55 1.57
N MET A 224 -7.59 -6.55 2.59
CA MET A 224 -8.06 -7.79 3.22
C MET A 224 -8.82 -8.70 2.23
N PRO A 225 -9.77 -8.21 1.39
CA PRO A 225 -10.46 -9.06 0.43
C PRO A 225 -9.52 -9.60 -0.65
N LEU A 226 -8.67 -8.74 -1.23
CA LEU A 226 -7.72 -9.17 -2.27
C LEU A 226 -6.71 -10.19 -1.74
N ALA A 227 -6.22 -10.02 -0.51
CA ALA A 227 -5.33 -10.99 0.13
C ALA A 227 -6.06 -12.31 0.47
N ALA A 228 -7.33 -12.24 0.90
CA ALA A 228 -8.11 -13.42 1.23
C ALA A 228 -8.36 -14.34 0.02
N GLU A 229 -8.50 -13.77 -1.19
CA GLU A 229 -8.60 -14.55 -2.44
C GLU A 229 -7.33 -15.38 -2.72
N MET A 230 -6.19 -14.96 -2.18
CA MET A 230 -4.89 -15.63 -2.35
C MET A 230 -4.68 -16.82 -1.40
N ASP A 231 -5.57 -17.08 -0.43
CA ASP A 231 -5.41 -18.12 0.60
C ASP A 231 -5.08 -19.51 0.04
N THR A 232 -5.70 -19.85 -1.07
CA THR A 232 -5.46 -21.15 -1.73
C THR A 232 -4.17 -21.15 -2.52
N TRP A 233 -3.73 -20.00 -3.05
CA TRP A 233 -2.52 -19.87 -3.86
C TRP A 233 -1.28 -20.07 -3.01
N LEU A 234 -1.29 -19.53 -1.78
CA LEU A 234 -0.18 -19.59 -0.83
C LEU A 234 0.08 -21.00 -0.27
N LYS A 235 -0.78 -21.99 -0.56
CA LYS A 235 -0.61 -23.38 -0.11
C LYS A 235 0.39 -24.15 -0.96
N GLU A 236 0.66 -23.68 -2.17
CA GLU A 236 1.56 -24.33 -3.14
C GLU A 236 2.64 -23.35 -3.60
N PRO A 237 3.89 -23.80 -3.83
CA PRO A 237 4.93 -22.95 -4.41
C PRO A 237 4.51 -22.29 -5.71
N SER A 238 4.74 -20.97 -5.80
CA SER A 238 4.51 -20.22 -7.03
C SER A 238 5.52 -20.63 -8.10
N LYS A 239 5.12 -20.53 -9.37
CA LYS A 239 6.05 -20.60 -10.50
C LYS A 239 6.87 -19.33 -10.66
N GLU A 240 6.40 -18.25 -10.05
CA GLU A 240 7.08 -16.97 -10.02
C GLU A 240 7.93 -16.88 -8.76
N THR A 241 9.17 -16.46 -8.92
CA THR A 241 10.10 -16.22 -7.83
C THR A 241 10.47 -14.75 -7.77
N TYR A 242 10.72 -14.27 -6.56
CA TYR A 242 11.11 -12.91 -6.25
C TYR A 242 12.57 -12.86 -5.81
N ILE A 243 13.31 -11.87 -6.29
CA ILE A 243 14.53 -11.37 -5.66
C ILE A 243 14.45 -9.84 -5.61
N GLY A 244 14.55 -9.27 -4.42
CA GLY A 244 14.58 -7.84 -4.23
C GLY A 244 15.66 -7.44 -3.23
N TYR A 245 16.25 -6.28 -3.46
CA TYR A 245 17.24 -5.71 -2.55
C TYR A 245 16.93 -4.23 -2.35
N ALA A 246 16.89 -3.81 -1.09
CA ALA A 246 16.74 -2.41 -0.71
C ALA A 246 17.84 -1.98 0.24
N GLU A 247 18.36 -0.77 0.03
CA GLU A 247 19.42 -0.19 0.85
C GLU A 247 19.25 1.29 1.08
N ASP A 248 19.62 1.75 2.28
CA ASP A 248 19.77 3.17 2.59
C ASP A 248 21.06 3.70 1.93
N LEU A 249 20.91 4.74 1.11
CA LEU A 249 22.02 5.36 0.37
C LEU A 249 22.85 6.31 1.25
N GLY A 250 22.44 6.57 2.50
CA GLY A 250 23.12 7.45 3.45
C GLY A 250 22.92 8.95 3.19
N ASN A 251 22.09 9.31 2.21
CA ASN A 251 21.82 10.69 1.80
C ASN A 251 20.32 11.07 1.94
N GLY A 252 19.56 10.27 2.68
CA GLY A 252 18.12 10.40 2.86
C GLY A 252 17.29 9.83 1.70
N LEU A 253 17.89 8.95 0.91
CA LEU A 253 17.21 8.11 -0.07
C LEU A 253 17.40 6.63 0.27
N ILE A 254 16.38 5.82 0.03
CA ILE A 254 16.46 4.37 -0.01
C ILE A 254 16.23 3.92 -1.45
N ALA A 255 17.12 3.12 -2.01
CA ALA A 255 16.90 2.51 -3.33
C ALA A 255 16.36 1.09 -3.17
N ARG A 256 15.49 0.68 -4.09
CA ARG A 256 14.98 -0.70 -4.16
C ARG A 256 15.01 -1.18 -5.60
N LEU A 257 15.51 -2.39 -5.79
CA LEU A 257 15.41 -3.14 -7.04
C LEU A 257 14.64 -4.43 -6.76
N GLN A 258 13.64 -4.73 -7.57
CA GLN A 258 12.80 -5.93 -7.47
C GLN A 258 12.81 -6.65 -8.80
N VAL A 259 13.03 -7.96 -8.79
CA VAL A 259 13.09 -8.81 -9.97
C VAL A 259 12.18 -10.00 -9.74
N ILE A 260 11.20 -10.15 -10.64
CA ILE A 260 10.28 -11.28 -10.66
C ILE A 260 10.64 -12.15 -11.86
N THR A 261 10.88 -13.42 -11.62
CA THR A 261 11.20 -14.39 -12.66
C THR A 261 10.20 -15.53 -12.71
N GLU A 262 9.93 -16.03 -13.90
CA GLU A 262 9.14 -17.23 -14.16
C GLU A 262 9.93 -18.10 -15.12
N GLU A 263 10.13 -19.39 -14.80
CA GLU A 263 10.92 -20.31 -15.63
C GLU A 263 12.31 -19.75 -16.02
N GLN A 264 12.99 -19.10 -15.05
CA GLN A 264 14.32 -18.47 -15.20
C GLN A 264 14.35 -17.27 -16.17
N LYS A 265 13.20 -16.74 -16.59
CA LYS A 265 13.08 -15.51 -17.39
C LYS A 265 12.62 -14.36 -16.52
N ILE A 266 13.19 -13.17 -16.75
CA ILE A 266 12.73 -11.94 -16.10
C ILE A 266 11.37 -11.57 -16.67
N LYS A 267 10.34 -11.66 -15.83
CA LYS A 267 8.94 -11.32 -16.15
C LYS A 267 8.66 -9.85 -15.86
N HIS A 268 9.16 -9.36 -14.72
CA HIS A 268 9.00 -7.99 -14.31
C HIS A 268 10.22 -7.53 -13.51
N VAL A 269 10.53 -6.25 -13.64
CA VAL A 269 11.54 -5.56 -12.84
C VAL A 269 10.99 -4.20 -12.44
N SER A 270 11.26 -3.79 -11.22
CA SER A 270 10.92 -2.47 -10.71
C SER A 270 12.12 -1.87 -9.99
N TYR A 271 12.45 -0.63 -10.32
CA TYR A 271 13.48 0.16 -9.64
C TYR A 271 12.87 1.47 -9.16
N ASP A 272 13.06 1.80 -7.88
CA ASP A 272 12.58 3.06 -7.32
C ASP A 272 13.55 3.58 -6.25
N GLU A 273 13.43 4.87 -5.97
CA GLU A 273 14.13 5.55 -4.88
C GLU A 273 13.12 6.29 -4.01
N TYR A 274 13.15 6.02 -2.71
CA TYR A 274 12.22 6.52 -1.72
C TYR A 274 12.90 7.63 -0.92
N PHE A 275 12.22 8.76 -0.77
CA PHE A 275 12.66 9.83 0.11
C PHE A 275 12.46 9.41 1.57
N SER A 276 13.43 9.76 2.42
CA SER A 276 13.40 9.45 3.85
C SER A 276 12.10 9.90 4.54
N ASP A 277 11.74 9.22 5.62
CA ASP A 277 10.62 9.61 6.48
C ASP A 277 10.88 10.89 7.28
N GLU A 278 12.14 11.33 7.34
CA GLU A 278 12.63 12.54 8.02
C GLU A 278 13.25 13.51 7.01
N GLN A 279 12.74 14.74 6.97
CA GLN A 279 13.20 15.76 6.03
C GLN A 279 14.68 16.09 6.22
N GLU A 280 15.15 16.07 7.47
CA GLU A 280 16.48 16.49 7.86
C GLU A 280 17.56 15.52 7.38
N LYS A 281 17.20 14.25 7.17
CA LYS A 281 18.09 13.21 6.62
C LYS A 281 18.33 13.36 5.12
N ILE A 282 17.47 14.09 4.41
CA ILE A 282 17.62 14.35 2.97
C ILE A 282 18.68 15.44 2.79
N THR A 283 19.84 15.03 2.25
CA THR A 283 21.02 15.91 2.07
C THR A 283 20.74 17.05 1.11
N GLU A 284 20.06 16.76 -0.01
CA GLU A 284 19.70 17.79 -0.98
C GLU A 284 18.47 18.57 -0.51
N THR A 285 18.68 19.83 -0.14
CA THR A 285 17.61 20.67 0.44
C THR A 285 16.42 20.85 -0.50
N ALA A 286 16.67 20.89 -1.81
CA ALA A 286 15.62 21.02 -2.83
C ALA A 286 14.68 19.80 -2.90
N LEU A 287 15.11 18.63 -2.37
CA LEU A 287 14.33 17.39 -2.37
C LEU A 287 13.57 17.15 -1.07
N ARG A 288 13.86 17.92 0.00
CA ARG A 288 13.18 17.80 1.31
C ARG A 288 11.65 17.89 1.25
N PRO A 289 11.02 18.69 0.36
CA PRO A 289 9.57 18.71 0.23
C PRO A 289 8.94 17.36 -0.14
N PHE A 290 9.73 16.42 -0.70
CA PHE A 290 9.24 15.12 -1.18
C PHE A 290 9.43 13.97 -0.17
N TYR A 291 9.85 14.26 1.05
CA TYR A 291 9.97 13.27 2.14
C TYR A 291 8.73 12.36 2.24
N ARG A 292 8.96 11.08 2.60
CA ARG A 292 7.94 9.99 2.66
C ARG A 292 7.32 9.58 1.32
N GLN A 293 7.76 10.11 0.20
CA GLN A 293 7.25 9.75 -1.13
C GLN A 293 8.27 8.90 -1.88
N SER A 294 7.85 8.20 -2.94
CA SER A 294 8.78 7.62 -3.90
C SER A 294 9.03 8.58 -5.06
N LYS A 295 10.21 8.51 -5.68
CA LYS A 295 10.51 9.29 -6.88
C LYS A 295 9.61 8.91 -8.04
N TYR A 296 9.31 7.63 -8.22
CA TYR A 296 8.43 7.19 -9.31
C TYR A 296 6.99 7.70 -9.14
N TYR A 297 6.44 7.65 -7.93
CA TYR A 297 5.02 7.92 -7.68
C TYR A 297 4.71 9.32 -7.13
N SER A 298 5.70 10.18 -6.89
CA SER A 298 5.49 11.55 -6.39
C SER A 298 5.08 12.52 -7.51
N PRO A 299 3.81 13.00 -7.55
CA PRO A 299 3.38 13.91 -8.61
C PRO A 299 4.13 15.25 -8.57
N GLY A 300 4.45 15.74 -7.36
CA GLY A 300 5.20 16.96 -7.15
C GLY A 300 6.64 16.88 -7.67
N TYR A 301 7.35 15.80 -7.33
CA TYR A 301 8.71 15.55 -7.81
C TYR A 301 8.72 15.40 -9.33
N ASN A 302 7.83 14.56 -9.87
CA ASN A 302 7.71 14.30 -11.30
C ASN A 302 7.42 15.58 -12.09
N LYS A 303 6.55 16.45 -11.60
CA LYS A 303 6.33 17.76 -12.20
C LYS A 303 7.59 18.64 -12.16
N GLN A 304 8.29 18.68 -11.03
CA GLN A 304 9.50 19.51 -10.87
C GLN A 304 10.64 19.04 -11.77
N THR A 305 10.79 17.72 -11.97
CA THR A 305 11.87 17.13 -12.77
C THR A 305 11.44 16.78 -14.20
N ASN A 306 10.25 17.22 -14.63
CA ASN A 306 9.68 16.90 -15.94
C ASN A 306 9.73 15.39 -16.26
N ASN A 307 9.26 14.56 -15.31
CA ASN A 307 9.22 13.09 -15.38
C ASN A 307 10.57 12.41 -15.65
N SER A 308 11.70 13.09 -15.43
CA SER A 308 13.03 12.54 -15.75
C SER A 308 13.31 11.18 -15.11
N PHE A 309 12.88 10.95 -13.87
CA PHE A 309 13.07 9.66 -13.20
C PHE A 309 12.16 8.57 -13.77
N ILE A 310 10.87 8.87 -14.03
CA ILE A 310 9.95 7.92 -14.67
C ILE A 310 10.50 7.47 -16.02
N HIS A 311 10.91 8.42 -16.87
CA HIS A 311 11.45 8.10 -18.19
C HIS A 311 12.68 7.18 -18.11
N PHE A 312 13.58 7.48 -17.16
CA PHE A 312 14.73 6.64 -16.88
C PHE A 312 14.34 5.22 -16.43
N VAL A 313 13.45 5.08 -15.44
CA VAL A 313 13.04 3.78 -14.89
C VAL A 313 12.27 2.95 -15.92
N ASP A 314 11.40 3.58 -16.70
CA ASP A 314 10.63 2.89 -17.75
C ASP A 314 11.56 2.37 -18.86
N ALA A 315 12.54 3.19 -19.29
CA ALA A 315 13.55 2.78 -20.27
C ALA A 315 14.43 1.64 -19.71
N LEU A 316 14.85 1.75 -18.46
CA LEU A 316 15.63 0.74 -17.75
C LEU A 316 14.88 -0.60 -17.67
N THR A 317 13.63 -0.55 -17.23
CA THR A 317 12.75 -1.72 -17.10
C THR A 317 12.56 -2.42 -18.45
N LYS A 318 12.33 -1.64 -19.51
CA LYS A 318 12.22 -2.14 -20.88
C LYS A 318 13.53 -2.78 -21.35
N ALA A 319 14.68 -2.18 -21.07
CA ALA A 319 15.98 -2.71 -21.45
C ALA A 319 16.26 -4.06 -20.77
N ILE A 320 16.08 -4.14 -19.46
CA ILE A 320 16.28 -5.37 -18.66
C ILE A 320 15.37 -6.49 -19.15
N THR A 321 14.09 -6.21 -19.33
CA THR A 321 13.11 -7.22 -19.79
C THR A 321 13.36 -7.66 -21.23
N THR A 322 13.84 -6.77 -22.10
CA THR A 322 14.19 -7.13 -23.49
C THR A 322 15.47 -7.96 -23.56
N GLN A 323 16.50 -7.55 -22.82
CA GLN A 323 17.82 -8.19 -22.85
C GLN A 323 17.91 -9.40 -21.91
N GLN A 324 16.93 -9.58 -21.02
CA GLN A 324 16.86 -10.64 -20.00
C GLN A 324 18.10 -10.64 -19.08
N THR A 325 18.59 -9.44 -18.72
CA THR A 325 19.76 -9.25 -17.85
C THR A 325 19.64 -7.97 -17.04
N LEU A 326 20.16 -8.00 -15.81
CA LEU A 326 20.30 -6.80 -14.97
C LEU A 326 21.55 -5.98 -15.37
N SER A 327 22.48 -6.56 -16.12
CA SER A 327 23.66 -5.85 -16.63
C SER A 327 23.32 -5.13 -17.93
N VAL A 328 22.62 -3.99 -17.83
CA VAL A 328 22.36 -3.11 -18.97
C VAL A 328 23.49 -2.10 -19.14
N ASN A 329 23.84 -1.80 -20.40
CA ASN A 329 24.80 -0.75 -20.71
C ASN A 329 24.12 0.62 -20.63
N GLU A 330 24.87 1.66 -20.25
CA GLU A 330 24.36 3.03 -20.26
C GLU A 330 24.18 3.50 -21.71
N GLU A 331 22.93 3.50 -22.17
CA GLU A 331 22.52 4.13 -23.42
C GLU A 331 22.03 5.56 -23.16
N GLN A 332 21.83 6.36 -24.20
CA GLN A 332 21.42 7.76 -24.06
C GLN A 332 20.12 7.92 -23.24
N GLU A 333 19.18 6.99 -23.38
CA GLU A 333 17.90 6.97 -22.63
C GLU A 333 18.07 6.61 -21.14
N LEU A 334 19.26 6.11 -20.76
CA LEU A 334 19.59 5.70 -19.39
C LEU A 334 20.53 6.68 -18.66
N GLN A 335 20.91 7.79 -19.32
CA GLN A 335 21.72 8.85 -18.71
C GLN A 335 20.93 9.57 -17.62
N HIS A 336 21.00 9.05 -16.40
CA HIS A 336 20.34 9.60 -15.23
C HIS A 336 21.22 9.37 -13.98
N PRO A 337 21.30 10.32 -13.03
CA PRO A 337 22.13 10.16 -11.82
C PRO A 337 21.84 8.87 -11.02
N SER A 338 20.62 8.37 -11.09
CA SER A 338 20.20 7.11 -10.44
C SER A 338 20.73 5.83 -11.10
N PHE A 339 21.31 5.90 -12.31
CA PHE A 339 21.81 4.71 -13.00
C PHE A 339 22.93 4.01 -12.24
N THR A 340 23.87 4.78 -11.66
CA THR A 340 24.94 4.22 -10.82
C THR A 340 24.39 3.53 -9.57
N THR A 341 23.35 4.08 -8.95
CA THR A 341 22.66 3.44 -7.82
C THR A 341 22.02 2.13 -8.26
N TYR A 342 21.27 2.13 -9.37
CA TYR A 342 20.71 0.92 -9.95
C TYR A 342 21.79 -0.16 -10.19
N GLN A 343 22.90 0.19 -10.83
CA GLN A 343 23.98 -0.75 -11.15
C GLN A 343 24.52 -1.43 -9.88
N ARG A 344 24.67 -0.67 -8.80
CA ARG A 344 25.10 -1.19 -7.50
C ARG A 344 24.11 -2.23 -6.94
N LEU A 345 22.80 -1.96 -6.98
CA LEU A 345 21.79 -2.92 -6.53
C LEU A 345 21.74 -4.15 -7.44
N ALA A 346 21.85 -3.95 -8.76
CA ALA A 346 21.89 -5.03 -9.74
C ALA A 346 23.10 -5.95 -9.52
N GLU A 347 24.28 -5.39 -9.19
CA GLU A 347 25.46 -6.17 -8.82
C GLU A 347 25.21 -7.01 -7.57
N LYS A 348 24.62 -6.43 -6.51
CA LYS A 348 24.28 -7.16 -5.28
C LYS A 348 23.36 -8.36 -5.54
N ILE A 349 22.30 -8.16 -6.32
CA ILE A 349 21.41 -9.26 -6.74
C ILE A 349 22.16 -10.31 -7.58
N SER A 350 22.99 -9.87 -8.53
CA SER A 350 23.72 -10.78 -9.43
C SER A 350 24.75 -11.62 -8.67
N THR A 351 25.47 -11.04 -7.71
CA THR A 351 26.41 -11.75 -6.83
C THR A 351 25.69 -12.83 -6.04
N PHE A 352 24.54 -12.51 -5.43
CA PHE A 352 23.74 -13.48 -4.71
C PHE A 352 23.21 -14.61 -5.62
N GLN A 353 22.73 -14.29 -6.82
CA GLN A 353 22.28 -15.32 -7.76
C GLN A 353 23.41 -16.27 -8.19
N ASN A 354 24.64 -15.77 -8.31
CA ASN A 354 25.80 -16.59 -8.63
C ASN A 354 26.20 -17.50 -7.47
N SER A 355 26.11 -17.03 -6.21
CA SER A 355 26.39 -17.87 -5.04
C SER A 355 25.39 -19.00 -4.82
N LEU A 356 24.21 -18.96 -5.45
CA LEU A 356 23.25 -20.07 -5.44
C LEU A 356 23.57 -21.18 -6.45
N LYS A 357 24.48 -20.93 -7.40
CA LYS A 357 24.88 -21.87 -8.46
C LYS A 357 26.16 -22.65 -8.13
N GLU A 358 26.95 -22.14 -7.19
CA GLU A 358 28.14 -22.78 -6.62
C GLU A 358 27.73 -23.78 -5.53
#